data_AF-A0A0B1S5B0-F1
#
_entry.id   AF-A0A0B1S5B0-F1
#
_cell.length_a   1.000
_cell.length_b   1.000
_cell.length_c   1.000
_cell.angle_alpha   90.00
_cell.angle_beta   90.00
_cell.angle_gamma   90.00
#
_symmetry.space_group_name_H-M   'P 1'
#
loop_
_entity.id
_entity.type
_entity.pdbx_description
1 polymer ?
#
loop_
_entity_poly.entity_id
_entity_poly.type
_entity_poly.pdbx_seq_one_letter_code
_entity_poly.pdbx_strand_id
1 'polypeptide(L)'
;ALAKTAFKSIFINEHVNSQDITSYDYFAPISEAGDVNEKYLAIRKWIKSIPDWKNKPYDVPANNKKTAYGTVSMIPLGGFFDANGDTCVTVDDPMSFEQLGHPFGFVIYMKKLEKCGKTLEIEKLKDFGYVILGKNHIGTMINSYYGKSKRTVSLEGCKEGDTLAILVENSARLTSGTADDHKGILSDVRLDGEVLKGWDQCKVLFPFTNFDKVKVKDPKSEPGKLGLYFGYFYADESTDTFLNTTGWGKGVAFLNGNNLGRYWPTQGPQHTLYVPAPFIQEGVNSLMMMELEGTRTCRENTCTVSFIDHPVFVWQKIYSAGDFFEGPKSRLRWKKSKSIA
;
A
#
# COMPACT_ATOMS: atom_id res chain seq x y z
N ALA A 1 37.49 15.02 -16.65
CA ALA A 1 37.11 15.90 -15.52
C ALA A 1 35.59 15.98 -15.33
N LEU A 2 34.79 16.18 -16.39
CA LEU A 2 33.32 16.26 -16.33
C LEU A 2 32.60 14.97 -15.86
N ALA A 3 33.16 13.77 -16.08
CA ALA A 3 32.58 12.51 -15.61
C ALA A 3 32.70 12.28 -14.09
N LYS A 4 33.70 12.89 -13.42
CA LYS A 4 33.88 12.76 -11.96
C LYS A 4 32.90 13.66 -11.18
N THR A 5 32.43 14.74 -11.77
CA THR A 5 31.47 15.66 -11.14
C THR A 5 30.04 15.10 -11.18
N ALA A 6 29.67 14.40 -12.26
CA ALA A 6 28.37 13.73 -12.37
C ALA A 6 28.21 12.54 -11.42
N PHE A 7 29.30 11.82 -11.12
CA PHE A 7 29.26 10.72 -10.15
C PHE A 7 29.17 11.20 -8.70
N LYS A 8 29.66 12.41 -8.38
CA LYS A 8 29.62 12.95 -7.02
C LYS A 8 28.27 13.54 -6.63
N SER A 9 27.47 14.01 -7.59
CA SER A 9 26.13 14.56 -7.32
C SER A 9 25.03 13.49 -7.18
N ILE A 10 25.32 12.22 -7.45
CA ILE A 10 24.36 11.11 -7.33
C ILE A 10 24.39 10.49 -5.91
N PHE A 11 25.47 10.69 -5.15
CA PHE A 11 25.70 10.02 -3.86
C PHE A 11 25.62 10.92 -2.63
N ILE A 12 25.15 12.16 -2.78
CA ILE A 12 24.88 13.05 -1.64
C ILE A 12 23.45 13.58 -1.79
N ASN A 13 22.48 12.69 -1.77
CA ASN A 13 21.21 13.03 -1.14
C ASN A 13 21.34 12.53 0.29
N GLU A 14 21.13 13.43 1.26
CA GLU A 14 20.78 13.04 2.62
C GLU A 14 19.82 11.85 2.54
N HIS A 15 20.07 10.80 3.32
CA HIS A 15 19.23 9.61 3.39
C HIS A 15 17.81 10.03 3.77
N VAL A 16 17.00 10.40 2.78
CA VAL A 16 15.57 10.51 2.93
C VAL A 16 15.13 9.09 3.18
N ASN A 17 14.77 8.76 4.42
CA ASN A 17 14.16 7.47 4.75
C ASN A 17 12.98 7.25 3.80
N SER A 18 13.17 6.41 2.80
CA SER A 18 12.18 6.03 1.80
C SER A 18 11.97 4.53 1.88
N GLN A 19 10.72 4.12 1.77
CA GLN A 19 10.37 2.70 1.72
C GLN A 19 10.84 2.11 0.39
N ASP A 20 11.43 0.93 0.45
CA ASP A 20 11.65 0.13 -0.76
C ASP A 20 10.30 -0.33 -1.31
N ILE A 21 10.21 -0.41 -2.63
CA ILE A 21 9.04 -0.95 -3.33
C ILE A 21 8.96 -2.47 -3.17
N THR A 22 7.81 -3.05 -3.50
CA THR A 22 7.59 -4.51 -3.41
C THR A 22 8.47 -5.28 -4.39
N SER A 23 8.62 -4.78 -5.62
CA SER A 23 9.46 -5.42 -6.63
C SER A 23 10.93 -5.39 -6.19
N TYR A 24 11.55 -6.56 -6.21
CA TYR A 24 12.99 -6.70 -6.02
C TYR A 24 13.68 -7.17 -7.30
N ASP A 25 13.17 -6.74 -8.46
CA ASP A 25 13.79 -6.99 -9.77
C ASP A 25 15.27 -6.59 -9.80
N TYR A 26 15.61 -5.52 -9.08
CA TYR A 26 16.99 -5.05 -8.87
C TYR A 26 17.72 -4.68 -10.16
N PHE A 27 17.00 -4.60 -11.29
CA PHE A 27 17.58 -4.60 -12.62
C PHE A 27 18.60 -5.74 -12.77
N ALA A 28 18.35 -6.90 -12.14
CA ALA A 28 19.28 -8.02 -12.11
C ALA A 28 19.39 -8.71 -13.48
N PRO A 29 20.39 -9.57 -13.71
CA PRO A 29 20.46 -10.38 -14.93
C PRO A 29 19.23 -11.29 -15.14
N ILE A 30 18.60 -11.71 -14.06
CA ILE A 30 17.34 -12.46 -14.07
C ILE A 30 16.27 -11.54 -13.48
N SER A 31 15.15 -11.37 -14.16
CA SER A 31 14.08 -10.47 -13.70
C SER A 31 13.34 -11.01 -12.47
N GLU A 32 12.47 -10.18 -11.88
CA GLU A 32 11.57 -10.59 -10.79
C GLU A 32 10.75 -11.86 -11.12
N ALA A 33 10.34 -12.01 -12.39
CA ALA A 33 9.57 -13.18 -12.85
C ALA A 33 10.46 -14.36 -13.32
N GLY A 34 11.77 -14.30 -13.06
CA GLY A 34 12.71 -15.35 -13.46
C GLY A 34 13.13 -15.30 -14.93
N ASP A 35 12.77 -14.25 -15.67
CA ASP A 35 13.06 -14.18 -17.10
C ASP A 35 14.51 -13.78 -17.35
N VAL A 36 15.11 -14.39 -18.37
CA VAL A 36 16.41 -13.93 -18.88
C VAL A 36 16.27 -12.62 -19.63
N ASN A 37 17.29 -11.76 -19.51
CA ASN A 37 17.37 -10.49 -20.23
C ASN A 37 18.74 -10.30 -20.90
N GLU A 38 18.92 -9.17 -21.57
CA GLU A 38 20.16 -8.83 -22.28
C GLU A 38 21.39 -8.86 -21.36
N LYS A 39 21.24 -8.46 -20.08
CA LYS A 39 22.33 -8.47 -19.10
C LYS A 39 22.76 -9.89 -18.77
N TYR A 40 21.83 -10.82 -18.56
CA TYR A 40 22.15 -12.24 -18.40
C TYR A 40 22.84 -12.82 -19.61
N LEU A 41 22.32 -12.54 -20.82
CA LEU A 41 22.91 -13.03 -22.05
C LEU A 41 24.34 -12.50 -22.27
N ALA A 42 24.58 -11.22 -21.94
CA ALA A 42 25.91 -10.62 -22.00
C ALA A 42 26.90 -11.26 -21.02
N ILE A 43 26.48 -11.46 -19.76
CA ILE A 43 27.30 -12.15 -18.75
C ILE A 43 27.59 -13.59 -19.21
N ARG A 44 26.58 -14.32 -19.69
CA ARG A 44 26.72 -15.69 -20.19
C ARG A 44 27.69 -15.76 -21.38
N LYS A 45 27.60 -14.82 -22.32
CA LYS A 45 28.50 -14.72 -23.48
C LYS A 45 29.94 -14.47 -23.03
N TRP A 46 30.14 -13.58 -22.06
CA TRP A 46 31.46 -13.32 -21.48
C TRP A 46 32.04 -14.58 -20.82
N ILE A 47 31.29 -15.27 -19.95
CA ILE A 47 31.75 -16.51 -19.30
C ILE A 47 32.14 -17.58 -20.34
N LYS A 48 31.36 -17.74 -21.42
CA LYS A 48 31.68 -18.70 -22.51
C LYS A 48 32.99 -18.39 -23.24
N SER A 49 33.40 -17.12 -23.26
CA SER A 49 34.63 -16.67 -23.92
C SER A 49 35.91 -16.94 -23.12
N ILE A 50 35.78 -17.25 -21.82
CA ILE A 50 36.93 -17.49 -20.94
C ILE A 50 37.60 -18.82 -21.34
N PRO A 51 38.89 -18.81 -21.74
CA PRO A 51 39.63 -20.03 -22.03
C PRO A 51 39.68 -20.95 -20.81
N ASP A 52 39.61 -22.26 -21.02
CA ASP A 52 39.75 -23.30 -19.99
C ASP A 52 38.76 -23.22 -18.81
N TRP A 53 37.66 -22.46 -18.95
CA TRP A 53 36.60 -22.42 -17.94
C TRP A 53 35.87 -23.76 -17.86
N LYS A 54 36.10 -24.51 -16.76
CA LYS A 54 35.61 -25.88 -16.57
C LYS A 54 34.09 -26.01 -16.64
N ASN A 55 33.34 -25.01 -16.19
CA ASN A 55 31.88 -25.05 -16.05
C ASN A 55 31.21 -24.07 -17.02
N LYS A 56 31.33 -24.32 -18.33
CA LYS A 56 30.70 -23.45 -19.34
C LYS A 56 29.17 -23.44 -19.17
N PRO A 57 28.50 -22.29 -19.33
CA PRO A 57 27.05 -22.20 -19.16
C PRO A 57 26.28 -23.11 -20.13
N TYR A 58 25.36 -23.91 -19.59
CA TYR A 58 24.36 -24.69 -20.34
C TYR A 58 23.39 -23.80 -21.11
N ASP A 59 22.56 -24.40 -21.94
CA ASP A 59 21.50 -23.72 -22.67
C ASP A 59 20.49 -23.07 -21.75
N VAL A 60 19.93 -21.97 -22.26
CA VAL A 60 19.03 -21.12 -21.49
C VAL A 60 17.63 -21.73 -21.55
N PRO A 61 16.99 -22.01 -20.40
CA PRO A 61 15.62 -22.50 -20.40
C PRO A 61 14.67 -21.44 -20.99
N ALA A 62 13.52 -21.88 -21.50
CA ALA A 62 12.47 -20.96 -21.90
C ALA A 62 11.92 -20.21 -20.68
N ASN A 63 11.55 -18.94 -20.88
CA ASN A 63 10.88 -18.15 -19.86
C ASN A 63 9.49 -18.74 -19.55
N ASN A 64 9.04 -18.57 -18.31
CA ASN A 64 7.70 -18.99 -17.89
C ASN A 64 6.62 -18.25 -18.68
N LYS A 65 5.57 -18.97 -19.06
CA LYS A 65 4.38 -18.41 -19.71
C LYS A 65 3.72 -17.39 -18.77
N LYS A 66 3.27 -16.27 -19.34
CA LYS A 66 2.53 -15.21 -18.66
C LYS A 66 1.20 -14.99 -19.37
N THR A 67 0.14 -14.76 -18.60
CA THR A 67 -1.22 -14.59 -19.13
C THR A 67 -1.86 -13.34 -18.56
N ALA A 68 -2.50 -12.55 -19.43
CA ALA A 68 -3.37 -11.47 -19.00
C ALA A 68 -4.78 -12.01 -18.71
N TYR A 69 -5.10 -12.30 -17.44
CA TYR A 69 -6.43 -12.78 -17.06
C TYR A 69 -7.53 -11.70 -17.15
N GLY A 70 -7.17 -10.47 -17.51
CA GLY A 70 -8.13 -9.41 -17.81
C GLY A 70 -8.63 -8.67 -16.57
N THR A 71 -9.82 -8.09 -16.70
CA THR A 71 -10.38 -7.17 -15.70
C THR A 71 -11.15 -7.92 -14.61
N VAL A 72 -10.91 -7.56 -13.36
CA VAL A 72 -11.65 -8.04 -12.19
C VAL A 72 -12.54 -6.94 -11.64
N SER A 73 -13.81 -7.25 -11.44
CA SER A 73 -14.75 -6.39 -10.70
C SER A 73 -14.51 -6.52 -9.20
N MET A 74 -14.30 -5.38 -8.56
CA MET A 74 -13.96 -5.24 -7.14
C MET A 74 -15.11 -4.57 -6.41
N ILE A 75 -15.68 -5.26 -5.43
CA ILE A 75 -16.79 -4.80 -4.61
C ILE A 75 -16.23 -4.33 -3.25
N PRO A 76 -16.59 -3.14 -2.76
CA PRO A 76 -16.15 -2.67 -1.45
C PRO A 76 -16.90 -3.41 -0.33
N LEU A 77 -16.16 -3.94 0.63
CA LEU A 77 -16.67 -4.71 1.77
C LEU A 77 -16.89 -3.89 3.03
N GLY A 78 -16.53 -2.62 3.03
CA GLY A 78 -16.57 -1.77 4.22
C GLY A 78 -15.20 -1.53 4.85
N GLY A 79 -15.22 -0.84 5.99
CA GLY A 79 -14.03 -0.41 6.71
C GLY A 79 -13.44 -1.50 7.61
N PHE A 80 -12.26 -1.20 8.17
CA PHE A 80 -11.45 -2.11 9.00
C PHE A 80 -12.02 -2.38 10.41
N PHE A 81 -13.28 -1.99 10.64
CA PHE A 81 -13.92 -1.91 11.96
C PHE A 81 -14.50 -3.23 12.45
N ASP A 82 -14.56 -4.26 11.60
CA ASP A 82 -14.95 -5.62 12.01
C ASP A 82 -13.76 -6.38 12.64
N ALA A 83 -12.79 -5.66 13.22
CA ALA A 83 -11.74 -6.26 14.03
C ALA A 83 -12.37 -6.85 15.30
N ASN A 84 -12.40 -8.18 15.39
CA ASN A 84 -12.99 -8.90 16.51
C ASN A 84 -12.21 -8.68 17.82
N GLY A 85 -12.94 -8.72 18.95
CA GLY A 85 -12.40 -8.43 20.29
C GLY A 85 -11.17 -9.24 20.70
N ASP A 86 -10.95 -10.43 20.14
CA ASP A 86 -9.79 -11.28 20.48
C ASP A 86 -8.45 -10.66 20.08
N THR A 87 -8.43 -9.71 19.13
CA THR A 87 -7.19 -9.01 18.71
C THR A 87 -7.04 -7.63 19.34
N CYS A 88 -7.99 -7.24 20.17
CA CYS A 88 -8.12 -5.92 20.76
C CYS A 88 -7.70 -5.91 22.23
N VAL A 89 -7.15 -4.78 22.67
CA VAL A 89 -6.90 -4.50 24.09
C VAL A 89 -7.28 -3.06 24.39
N THR A 90 -7.81 -2.82 25.58
CA THR A 90 -8.18 -1.49 26.07
C THR A 90 -7.17 -1.05 27.13
N VAL A 91 -6.52 0.09 26.90
CA VAL A 91 -5.51 0.66 27.81
C VAL A 91 -5.56 2.18 27.76
N ASP A 92 -4.99 2.84 28.76
CA ASP A 92 -5.01 4.30 28.82
C ASP A 92 -4.19 4.96 27.70
N ASP A 93 -3.03 4.39 27.37
CA ASP A 93 -2.09 4.95 26.41
C ASP A 93 -1.93 4.07 25.16
N PRO A 94 -1.83 4.66 23.96
CA PRO A 94 -1.54 3.91 22.74
C PRO A 94 -0.26 3.08 22.90
N MET A 95 -0.32 1.82 22.50
CA MET A 95 0.83 0.92 22.53
C MET A 95 1.51 0.85 21.16
N SER A 96 2.83 0.71 21.15
CA SER A 96 3.56 0.42 19.92
C SER A 96 3.21 -0.97 19.35
N PHE A 97 3.60 -1.21 18.11
CA PHE A 97 3.47 -2.52 17.45
C PHE A 97 4.20 -3.61 18.24
N GLU A 98 5.35 -3.27 18.83
CA GLU A 98 6.16 -4.19 19.64
C GLU A 98 5.48 -4.55 20.95
N GLN A 99 4.90 -3.58 21.66
CA GLN A 99 4.14 -3.81 22.89
C GLN A 99 2.90 -4.68 22.64
N LEU A 100 2.25 -4.52 21.48
CA LEU A 100 1.13 -5.35 21.05
C LEU A 100 1.55 -6.75 20.56
N GLY A 101 2.86 -7.01 20.41
CA GLY A 101 3.35 -8.25 19.79
C GLY A 101 2.85 -8.43 18.34
N HIS A 102 2.70 -7.33 17.60
CA HIS A 102 2.22 -7.32 16.21
C HIS A 102 3.28 -6.68 15.30
N PRO A 103 4.25 -7.45 14.80
CA PRO A 103 5.44 -6.87 14.19
C PRO A 103 5.22 -6.23 12.81
N PHE A 104 4.13 -6.52 12.09
CA PHE A 104 3.92 -6.09 10.70
C PHE A 104 2.48 -5.63 10.46
N GLY A 105 2.24 -4.99 9.32
CA GLY A 105 0.89 -4.67 8.88
C GLY A 105 0.34 -3.42 9.57
N PHE A 106 -0.82 -3.55 10.21
CA PHE A 106 -1.60 -2.42 10.67
C PHE A 106 -2.14 -2.63 12.09
N VAL A 107 -2.25 -1.53 12.83
CA VAL A 107 -2.97 -1.47 14.11
C VAL A 107 -3.97 -0.34 14.01
N ILE A 108 -5.21 -0.59 14.43
CA ILE A 108 -6.23 0.45 14.53
C ILE A 108 -6.39 0.85 15.99
N TYR A 109 -6.25 2.15 16.28
CA TYR A 109 -6.46 2.75 17.60
C TYR A 109 -7.78 3.52 17.57
N MET A 110 -8.71 3.18 18.44
CA MET A 110 -10.07 3.69 18.45
C MET A 110 -10.40 4.32 19.79
N LYS A 111 -11.13 5.43 19.73
CA LYS A 111 -11.68 6.07 20.92
C LYS A 111 -12.99 6.76 20.61
N LYS A 112 -13.98 6.55 21.48
CA LYS A 112 -15.20 7.37 21.49
C LYS A 112 -14.88 8.74 22.09
N LEU A 113 -15.17 9.80 21.35
CA LEU A 113 -14.93 11.17 21.77
C LEU A 113 -16.07 11.64 22.68
N GLU A 114 -15.78 11.93 23.94
CA GLU A 114 -16.75 12.55 24.86
C GLU A 114 -17.01 14.01 24.50
N LYS A 115 -15.95 14.70 24.06
CA LYS A 115 -15.99 16.07 23.58
C LYS A 115 -15.28 16.15 22.24
N CYS A 116 -15.80 17.04 21.41
CA CYS A 116 -15.19 17.35 20.14
C CYS A 116 -14.15 18.46 20.24
N GLY A 117 -13.17 18.41 19.35
CA GLY A 117 -12.11 19.39 19.24
C GLY A 117 -11.78 19.66 17.78
N LYS A 118 -10.81 20.52 17.53
CA LYS A 118 -10.46 20.99 16.18
C LYS A 118 -9.25 20.30 15.62
N THR A 119 -8.22 20.08 16.42
CA THR A 119 -6.92 19.59 15.95
C THR A 119 -6.52 18.34 16.73
N LEU A 120 -6.40 17.24 16.01
CA LEU A 120 -5.76 16.02 16.51
C LEU A 120 -4.27 16.08 16.20
N GLU A 121 -3.42 15.82 17.19
CA GLU A 121 -1.97 15.84 17.08
C GLU A 121 -1.32 14.57 17.64
N ILE A 122 -0.32 14.06 16.92
CA ILE A 122 0.56 12.98 17.38
C ILE A 122 2.00 13.33 17.00
N GLU A 123 2.82 13.66 18.00
CA GLU A 123 4.21 14.10 17.79
C GLU A 123 5.07 12.98 17.18
N LYS A 124 4.98 11.77 17.74
CA LYS A 124 5.75 10.60 17.32
C LYS A 124 4.82 9.50 16.83
N LEU A 125 4.53 9.56 15.53
CA LEU A 125 3.80 8.50 14.81
C LEU A 125 4.70 7.90 13.73
N LYS A 126 4.72 6.57 13.65
CA LYS A 126 5.46 5.81 12.63
C LYS A 126 4.59 4.68 12.02
N ASP A 127 4.41 4.58 10.70
CA ASP A 127 4.91 5.50 9.65
C ASP A 127 3.80 6.38 9.07
N PHE A 128 2.61 5.82 8.85
CA PHE A 128 1.44 6.51 8.31
C PHE A 128 0.24 6.29 9.24
N GLY A 129 -0.51 7.35 9.53
CA GLY A 129 -1.70 7.31 10.37
C GLY A 129 -2.91 7.84 9.62
N TYR A 130 -3.82 6.95 9.21
CA TYR A 130 -5.05 7.31 8.52
C TYR A 130 -6.13 7.62 9.56
N VAL A 131 -6.50 8.90 9.66
CA VAL A 131 -7.46 9.39 10.64
C VAL A 131 -8.86 9.28 10.07
N ILE A 132 -9.70 8.53 10.77
CA ILE A 132 -11.06 8.19 10.37
C ILE A 132 -12.01 8.64 11.47
N LEU A 133 -13.04 9.39 11.09
CA LEU A 133 -14.09 9.83 12.00
C LEU A 133 -15.43 9.21 11.56
N GLY A 134 -15.97 8.34 12.41
CA GLY A 134 -17.06 7.44 12.02
C GLY A 134 -16.63 6.53 10.86
N LYS A 135 -17.13 6.78 9.64
CA LYS A 135 -16.78 6.02 8.42
C LYS A 135 -15.94 6.81 7.42
N ASN A 136 -15.59 8.06 7.73
CA ASN A 136 -14.95 8.97 6.79
C ASN A 136 -13.47 9.14 7.11
N HIS A 137 -12.61 8.80 6.15
CA HIS A 137 -11.20 9.20 6.19
C HIS A 137 -11.09 10.70 5.98
N ILE A 138 -10.61 11.41 7.00
CA ILE A 138 -10.58 12.89 7.05
C ILE A 138 -9.16 13.46 6.92
N GLY A 139 -8.13 12.62 7.01
CA GLY A 139 -6.75 13.06 6.80
C GLY A 139 -5.73 11.96 7.11
N THR A 140 -4.48 12.21 6.72
CA THR A 140 -3.37 11.29 6.93
C THR A 140 -2.20 12.01 7.60
N MET A 141 -1.73 11.45 8.71
CA MET A 141 -0.47 11.82 9.36
C MET A 141 0.68 10.98 8.79
N ILE A 142 1.87 11.57 8.66
CA ILE A 142 3.06 10.89 8.15
C ILE A 142 4.29 11.23 8.96
N ASN A 143 5.13 10.21 9.18
CA ASN A 143 6.41 10.37 9.84
C ASN A 143 7.38 11.24 9.04
N SER A 144 7.79 10.70 7.91
CA SER A 144 8.64 11.37 6.94
C SER A 144 8.43 10.65 5.62
N TYR A 145 8.16 11.41 4.57
CA TYR A 145 8.09 10.91 3.20
C TYR A 145 8.56 12.00 2.25
N TYR A 146 9.64 11.76 1.51
CA TYR A 146 10.30 12.78 0.68
C TYR A 146 10.57 14.12 1.41
N GLY A 147 11.03 14.04 2.66
CA GLY A 147 11.33 15.21 3.49
C GLY A 147 10.10 15.96 4.03
N LYS A 148 8.88 15.46 3.77
CA LYS A 148 7.64 16.01 4.33
C LYS A 148 7.19 15.22 5.54
N SER A 149 6.69 15.91 6.56
CA SER A 149 6.03 15.31 7.73
C SER A 149 4.68 16.00 7.97
N LYS A 150 3.73 15.28 8.58
CA LYS A 150 2.44 15.83 9.00
C LYS A 150 2.00 15.15 10.29
N ARG A 151 1.89 15.93 11.37
CA ARG A 151 1.58 15.47 12.73
C ARG A 151 0.17 15.78 13.18
N THR A 152 -0.55 16.58 12.39
CA THR A 152 -1.86 17.10 12.76
C THR A 152 -2.91 16.79 11.70
N VAL A 153 -4.14 16.57 12.13
CA VAL A 153 -5.33 16.45 11.28
C VAL A 153 -6.45 17.27 11.90
N SER A 154 -7.17 18.01 11.06
CA SER A 154 -8.38 18.72 11.49
C SER A 154 -9.51 17.72 11.74
N LEU A 155 -10.16 17.82 12.90
CA LEU A 155 -11.39 17.10 13.23
C LEU A 155 -12.63 17.99 13.03
N GLU A 156 -12.54 19.01 12.18
CA GLU A 156 -13.68 19.87 11.85
C GLU A 156 -14.88 19.04 11.36
N GLY A 157 -16.04 19.26 11.98
CA GLY A 157 -17.27 18.51 11.71
C GLY A 157 -17.50 17.30 12.62
N CYS A 158 -16.64 17.06 13.61
CA CYS A 158 -16.90 16.03 14.61
C CYS A 158 -18.07 16.37 15.54
N LYS A 159 -18.73 15.32 16.04
CA LYS A 159 -19.81 15.39 17.01
C LYS A 159 -19.46 14.63 18.27
N GLU A 160 -19.99 15.07 19.40
CA GLU A 160 -19.89 14.34 20.65
C GLU A 160 -20.46 12.92 20.49
N GLY A 161 -19.73 11.94 20.97
CA GLY A 161 -20.04 10.53 20.81
C GLY A 161 -19.53 9.89 19.51
N ASP A 162 -18.95 10.66 18.58
CA ASP A 162 -18.29 10.10 17.40
C ASP A 162 -17.13 9.17 17.81
N THR A 163 -16.92 8.14 17.00
CA THR A 163 -15.75 7.26 17.15
C THR A 163 -14.62 7.79 16.26
N LEU A 164 -13.53 8.20 16.91
CA LEU A 164 -12.25 8.46 16.27
C LEU A 164 -11.51 7.13 16.11
N ALA A 165 -10.99 6.88 14.92
CA ALA A 165 -10.09 5.78 14.64
C ALA A 165 -8.84 6.27 13.92
N ILE A 166 -7.71 5.68 14.26
CA ILE A 166 -6.42 5.94 13.65
C ILE A 166 -5.88 4.59 13.19
N LEU A 167 -5.98 4.32 11.90
CA LEU A 167 -5.35 3.15 11.31
C LEU A 167 -3.88 3.49 11.06
N VAL A 168 -2.98 2.83 11.79
CA VAL A 168 -1.54 3.04 11.66
C VAL A 168 -0.93 1.93 10.83
N GLU A 169 -0.19 2.32 9.80
CA GLU A 169 0.59 1.41 8.94
C GLU A 169 2.04 1.38 9.41
N ASN A 170 2.54 0.17 9.65
CA ASN A 170 3.97 -0.11 9.64
C ASN A 170 4.39 -0.38 8.19
N SER A 171 5.15 0.54 7.62
CA SER A 171 5.53 0.48 6.21
C SER A 171 6.76 -0.41 5.95
N ALA A 172 7.72 -0.41 6.88
CA ALA A 172 8.83 -1.34 7.03
C ALA A 172 9.69 -0.84 8.20
N ARG A 173 10.45 -1.73 8.84
CA ARG A 173 11.54 -1.30 9.72
C ARG A 173 12.79 -0.99 8.91
N LEU A 174 13.57 -0.02 9.38
CA LEU A 174 14.88 0.27 8.80
C LEU A 174 15.79 -0.96 8.81
N THR A 175 16.50 -1.19 7.71
CA THR A 175 17.47 -2.28 7.54
C THR A 175 18.93 -1.81 7.70
N SER A 176 19.13 -0.50 7.87
CA SER A 176 20.44 0.11 8.09
C SER A 176 20.31 1.36 8.99
N GLY A 177 21.42 1.78 9.60
CA GLY A 177 21.50 3.00 10.41
C GLY A 177 21.11 2.82 11.89
N THR A 178 19.98 2.19 12.19
CA THR A 178 19.57 1.89 13.57
C THR A 178 18.70 0.64 13.64
N ALA A 179 18.84 -0.13 14.71
CA ALA A 179 17.94 -1.23 15.05
C ALA A 179 16.68 -0.75 15.81
N ASP A 180 16.73 0.46 16.36
CA ASP A 180 15.61 1.07 17.09
C ASP A 180 14.67 1.80 16.12
N ASP A 181 13.75 1.03 15.55
CA ASP A 181 12.68 1.54 14.70
C ASP A 181 11.32 0.97 15.11
N HIS A 182 10.96 1.23 16.36
CA HIS A 182 9.62 0.95 16.89
C HIS A 182 8.54 1.63 16.04
N LYS A 183 7.37 0.97 15.91
CA LYS A 183 6.29 1.40 15.02
C LYS A 183 4.99 1.62 15.79
N GLY A 184 4.08 2.39 15.20
CA GLY A 184 2.80 2.73 15.82
C GLY A 184 2.74 4.18 16.30
N ILE A 185 1.94 4.39 17.33
CA ILE A 185 1.86 5.65 18.07
C ILE A 185 2.87 5.55 19.22
N LEU A 186 3.85 6.47 19.27
CA LEU A 186 5.00 6.44 20.18
C LEU A 186 5.05 7.67 21.10
N SER A 187 3.97 8.44 21.12
CA SER A 187 3.76 9.62 21.98
C SER A 187 2.29 9.72 22.35
N ASP A 188 1.96 10.67 23.22
CA ASP A 188 0.57 11.05 23.48
C ASP A 188 -0.17 11.39 22.17
N VAL A 189 -1.46 11.09 22.15
CA VAL A 189 -2.42 11.60 21.17
C VAL A 189 -3.16 12.76 21.82
N ARG A 190 -3.08 13.94 21.22
CA ARG A 190 -3.65 15.17 21.78
C ARG A 190 -4.79 15.71 20.93
N LEU A 191 -5.85 16.16 21.59
CA LEU A 191 -6.96 16.88 20.98
C LEU A 191 -6.98 18.31 21.55
N ASP A 192 -6.70 19.30 20.70
CA ASP A 192 -6.55 20.72 21.10
C ASP A 192 -5.59 20.92 22.28
N GLY A 193 -4.52 20.11 22.35
CA GLY A 193 -3.50 20.14 23.39
C GLY A 193 -3.75 19.19 24.57
N GLU A 194 -4.97 18.70 24.76
CA GLU A 194 -5.34 17.78 25.86
C GLU A 194 -5.07 16.32 25.49
N VAL A 195 -4.51 15.54 26.40
CA VAL A 195 -4.16 14.12 26.16
C VAL A 195 -5.42 13.25 26.16
N LEU A 196 -5.62 12.49 25.10
CA LEU A 196 -6.67 11.48 25.01
C LEU A 196 -6.20 10.15 25.65
N LYS A 197 -6.99 9.63 26.60
CA LYS A 197 -6.74 8.37 27.30
C LYS A 197 -7.84 7.34 27.05
N GLY A 198 -7.59 6.07 27.32
CA GLY A 198 -8.59 5.00 27.25
C GLY A 198 -8.91 4.65 25.81
N TRP A 199 -7.94 4.00 25.16
CA TRP A 199 -7.95 3.58 23.77
C TRP A 199 -8.27 2.10 23.65
N ASP A 200 -9.16 1.76 22.73
CA ASP A 200 -9.32 0.42 22.21
C ASP A 200 -8.37 0.26 21.03
N GLN A 201 -7.51 -0.75 21.04
CA GLN A 201 -6.50 -0.90 20.00
C GLN A 201 -6.38 -2.35 19.57
N CYS A 202 -6.55 -2.56 18.26
CA CYS A 202 -6.72 -3.88 17.67
C CYS A 202 -5.66 -4.15 16.61
N LYS A 203 -5.09 -5.35 16.66
CA LYS A 203 -4.22 -5.87 15.60
C LYS A 203 -5.09 -6.14 14.37
N VAL A 204 -4.74 -5.56 13.23
CA VAL A 204 -5.40 -5.86 11.96
C VAL A 204 -4.77 -7.13 11.42
N LEU A 205 -5.33 -8.26 11.84
CA LEU A 205 -5.05 -9.53 11.21
C LEU A 205 -5.75 -9.54 9.86
N PHE A 206 -5.08 -10.04 8.82
CA PHE A 206 -5.72 -10.35 7.55
C PHE A 206 -6.19 -11.80 7.60
N PRO A 207 -7.40 -12.09 8.10
CA PRO A 207 -7.81 -13.43 8.46
C PRO A 207 -8.75 -13.91 7.36
N PHE A 208 -8.22 -14.09 6.15
CA PHE A 208 -9.05 -14.50 5.03
C PHE A 208 -8.50 -15.72 4.34
N THR A 209 -7.94 -16.68 5.08
CA THR A 209 -7.60 -18.00 4.51
C THR A 209 -8.82 -18.82 4.06
N ASN A 210 -10.04 -18.30 4.23
CA ASN A 210 -11.28 -18.96 3.81
C ASN A 210 -12.16 -17.99 3.00
N PHE A 211 -11.69 -17.64 1.79
CA PHE A 211 -12.37 -16.78 0.83
C PHE A 211 -13.77 -17.28 0.45
N ASP A 212 -14.02 -18.60 0.58
CA ASP A 212 -15.32 -19.25 0.27
C ASP A 212 -16.50 -18.72 1.12
N LYS A 213 -16.20 -18.11 2.28
CA LYS A 213 -17.22 -17.54 3.16
C LYS A 213 -17.59 -16.09 2.81
N VAL A 214 -16.80 -15.41 1.97
CA VAL A 214 -17.05 -14.02 1.61
C VAL A 214 -18.12 -13.97 0.52
N LYS A 215 -19.38 -14.14 0.93
CA LYS A 215 -20.56 -13.96 0.08
C LYS A 215 -20.85 -12.48 -0.09
N VAL A 216 -20.14 -11.84 -1.01
CA VAL A 216 -20.34 -10.43 -1.33
C VAL A 216 -21.33 -10.37 -2.48
N LYS A 217 -22.60 -10.09 -2.16
CA LYS A 217 -23.61 -9.82 -3.19
C LYS A 217 -23.76 -8.32 -3.44
N ASP A 218 -23.57 -7.51 -2.39
CA ASP A 218 -23.79 -6.06 -2.44
C ASP A 218 -22.62 -5.29 -1.80
N PRO A 219 -22.30 -4.09 -2.33
CA PRO A 219 -21.35 -3.17 -1.70
C PRO A 219 -21.78 -2.83 -0.29
N LYS A 220 -20.85 -2.90 0.67
CA LYS A 220 -21.11 -2.54 2.07
C LYS A 220 -20.67 -1.11 2.43
N SER A 221 -19.99 -0.43 1.51
CA SER A 221 -19.58 0.95 1.65
C SER A 221 -19.53 1.65 0.30
N GLU A 222 -19.41 2.98 0.33
CA GLU A 222 -19.19 3.75 -0.88
C GLU A 222 -17.87 3.35 -1.56
N PRO A 223 -17.88 3.08 -2.88
CA PRO A 223 -16.67 2.73 -3.61
C PRO A 223 -15.74 3.93 -3.78
N GLY A 224 -14.46 3.64 -4.05
CA GLY A 224 -13.44 4.66 -4.29
C GLY A 224 -12.80 5.24 -3.03
N LYS A 225 -13.18 4.75 -1.85
CA LYS A 225 -12.67 5.19 -0.54
C LYS A 225 -11.73 4.16 0.08
N LEU A 226 -11.07 4.56 1.17
CA LEU A 226 -10.34 3.67 2.07
C LEU A 226 -11.24 2.52 2.54
N GLY A 227 -10.74 1.29 2.46
CA GLY A 227 -11.46 0.09 2.86
C GLY A 227 -10.97 -1.17 2.17
N LEU A 228 -11.69 -2.27 2.41
CA LEU A 228 -11.43 -3.55 1.77
C LEU A 228 -12.24 -3.70 0.48
N TYR A 229 -11.58 -4.20 -0.56
CA TYR A 229 -12.18 -4.49 -1.86
C TYR A 229 -11.96 -5.95 -2.19
N PHE A 230 -12.96 -6.56 -2.82
CA PHE A 230 -12.95 -7.99 -3.08
C PHE A 230 -13.52 -8.31 -4.46
N GLY A 231 -12.87 -9.21 -5.18
CA GLY A 231 -13.32 -9.68 -6.49
C GLY A 231 -12.96 -11.13 -6.75
N TYR A 232 -13.58 -11.69 -7.79
CA TYR A 232 -13.28 -13.03 -8.29
C TYR A 232 -12.94 -12.95 -9.77
N PHE A 233 -12.06 -13.84 -10.22
CA PHE A 233 -11.81 -14.07 -11.63
C PHE A 233 -11.60 -15.56 -11.92
N TYR A 234 -11.73 -15.94 -13.18
CA TYR A 234 -11.54 -17.31 -13.63
C TYR A 234 -10.20 -17.42 -14.38
N ALA A 235 -9.46 -18.52 -14.14
CA ALA A 235 -8.23 -18.85 -14.86
C ALA A 235 -8.37 -20.24 -15.51
N ASP A 236 -8.20 -20.33 -16.83
CA ASP A 236 -8.20 -21.60 -17.56
C ASP A 236 -6.95 -22.45 -17.26
N GLU A 237 -5.85 -21.81 -16.88
CA GLU A 237 -4.58 -22.44 -16.55
C GLU A 237 -3.85 -21.58 -15.51
N SER A 238 -2.95 -22.21 -14.75
CA SER A 238 -2.10 -21.52 -13.78
C SER A 238 -0.79 -21.08 -14.44
N THR A 239 -0.73 -19.80 -14.83
CA THR A 239 0.49 -19.14 -15.35
C THR A 239 0.80 -17.85 -14.61
N ASP A 240 2.04 -17.38 -14.69
CA ASP A 240 2.45 -16.09 -14.14
C ASP A 240 1.60 -14.94 -14.69
N THR A 241 1.42 -13.89 -13.91
CA THR A 241 0.74 -12.66 -14.33
C THR A 241 1.22 -11.48 -13.49
N PHE A 242 0.70 -10.29 -13.79
CA PHE A 242 0.95 -9.09 -13.04
C PHE A 242 -0.36 -8.39 -12.68
N LEU A 243 -0.60 -8.14 -11.39
CA LEU A 243 -1.74 -7.36 -10.94
C LEU A 243 -1.45 -5.87 -11.18
N ASN A 244 -2.06 -5.29 -12.21
CA ASN A 244 -1.94 -3.87 -12.54
C ASN A 244 -2.87 -3.04 -11.67
N THR A 245 -2.26 -2.29 -10.74
CA THR A 245 -2.94 -1.44 -9.77
C THR A 245 -3.12 0.00 -10.25
N THR A 246 -2.76 0.33 -11.50
CA THR A 246 -2.93 1.68 -12.05
C THR A 246 -4.36 2.21 -11.83
N GLY A 247 -4.47 3.40 -11.24
CA GLY A 247 -5.74 4.03 -10.89
C GLY A 247 -6.19 3.79 -9.45
N TRP A 248 -5.58 2.83 -8.75
CA TRP A 248 -5.69 2.66 -7.29
C TRP A 248 -4.74 3.61 -6.57
N GLY A 249 -4.94 3.76 -5.25
CA GLY A 249 -4.20 4.72 -4.42
C GLY A 249 -2.96 4.08 -3.83
N LYS A 250 -3.10 3.57 -2.61
CA LYS A 250 -2.06 2.88 -1.86
C LYS A 250 -2.67 1.72 -1.10
N GLY A 251 -1.97 0.59 -1.02
CA GLY A 251 -2.55 -0.56 -0.35
C GLY A 251 -1.71 -1.82 -0.34
N VAL A 252 -2.37 -2.92 0.00
CA VAL A 252 -1.83 -4.29 0.00
C VAL A 252 -2.80 -5.20 -0.72
N ALA A 253 -2.30 -6.13 -1.53
CA ALA A 253 -3.12 -7.08 -2.28
C ALA A 253 -2.86 -8.53 -1.84
N PHE A 254 -3.91 -9.35 -1.89
CA PHE A 254 -3.87 -10.77 -1.56
C PHE A 254 -4.60 -11.57 -2.64
N LEU A 255 -3.97 -12.64 -3.14
CA LEU A 255 -4.56 -13.56 -4.10
C LEU A 255 -4.64 -14.96 -3.49
N ASN A 256 -5.86 -15.49 -3.36
CA ASN A 256 -6.11 -16.78 -2.71
C ASN A 256 -5.42 -16.92 -1.34
N GLY A 257 -5.27 -15.79 -0.62
CA GLY A 257 -4.69 -15.73 0.71
C GLY A 257 -3.20 -15.44 0.75
N ASN A 258 -2.55 -15.51 -0.41
CA ASN A 258 -1.14 -15.17 -0.53
C ASN A 258 -0.99 -13.64 -0.63
N ASN A 259 -0.17 -13.08 0.24
CA ASN A 259 0.15 -11.65 0.23
C ASN A 259 1.07 -11.34 -0.97
N LEU A 260 0.57 -10.54 -1.91
CA LEU A 260 1.33 -10.09 -3.08
C LEU A 260 2.26 -8.90 -2.78
N GLY A 261 2.10 -8.28 -1.61
CA GLY A 261 2.84 -7.10 -1.18
C GLY A 261 2.06 -5.79 -1.37
N ARG A 262 2.80 -4.69 -1.26
CA ARG A 262 2.26 -3.32 -1.23
C ARG A 262 2.22 -2.72 -2.63
N TYR A 263 1.16 -1.99 -2.95
CA TYR A 263 1.07 -1.18 -4.17
C TYR A 263 0.96 0.31 -3.81
N TRP A 264 1.56 1.18 -4.63
CA TRP A 264 1.40 2.63 -4.52
C TRP A 264 1.61 3.35 -5.87
N PRO A 265 0.81 3.05 -6.90
CA PRO A 265 1.00 3.57 -8.26
C PRO A 265 0.79 5.09 -8.37
N THR A 266 0.17 5.75 -7.37
CA THR A 266 0.11 7.22 -7.34
C THR A 266 1.46 7.87 -7.07
N GLN A 267 2.41 7.14 -6.48
CA GLN A 267 3.80 7.56 -6.28
C GLN A 267 4.77 6.83 -7.21
N GLY A 268 4.44 5.59 -7.59
CA GLY A 268 5.27 4.76 -8.43
C GLY A 268 6.61 4.41 -7.74
N PRO A 269 7.62 3.97 -8.51
CA PRO A 269 7.55 3.68 -9.94
C PRO A 269 6.80 2.38 -10.25
N GLN A 270 6.60 1.49 -9.27
CA GLN A 270 5.95 0.21 -9.49
C GLN A 270 4.42 0.36 -9.60
N HIS A 271 3.85 -0.10 -10.71
CA HIS A 271 2.39 -0.10 -10.94
C HIS A 271 1.78 -1.50 -10.92
N THR A 272 2.61 -2.53 -11.06
CA THR A 272 2.20 -3.93 -11.06
C THR A 272 2.83 -4.73 -9.93
N LEU A 273 2.06 -5.64 -9.34
CA LEU A 273 2.61 -6.69 -8.46
C LEU A 273 2.78 -7.97 -9.25
N TYR A 274 3.95 -8.60 -9.19
CA TYR A 274 4.16 -9.92 -9.77
C TYR A 274 3.31 -10.95 -9.03
N VAL A 275 2.69 -11.84 -9.81
CA VAL A 275 1.83 -12.91 -9.30
C VAL A 275 2.40 -14.22 -9.86
N PRO A 276 3.08 -15.00 -9.01
CA PRO A 276 3.59 -16.31 -9.39
C PRO A 276 2.45 -17.27 -9.76
N ALA A 277 2.65 -18.09 -10.78
CA ALA A 277 1.71 -19.15 -11.17
C ALA A 277 1.24 -20.00 -9.96
N PRO A 278 2.09 -20.41 -9.00
CA PRO A 278 1.65 -21.19 -7.84
C PRO A 278 0.61 -20.50 -6.93
N PHE A 279 0.38 -19.20 -7.04
CA PHE A 279 -0.68 -18.50 -6.29
C PHE A 279 -2.04 -18.56 -7.02
N ILE A 280 -2.05 -18.98 -8.29
CA ILE A 280 -3.24 -19.10 -9.13
C ILE A 280 -3.70 -20.55 -9.14
N GLN A 281 -5.01 -20.73 -9.06
CA GLN A 281 -5.66 -22.03 -9.19
C GLN A 281 -6.38 -22.07 -10.53
N GLU A 282 -6.40 -23.23 -11.19
CA GLU A 282 -7.31 -23.43 -12.31
C GLU A 282 -8.75 -23.32 -11.78
N GLY A 283 -9.58 -22.53 -12.47
CA GLY A 283 -10.92 -22.19 -12.01
C GLY A 283 -11.01 -20.84 -11.33
N VAL A 284 -11.82 -20.75 -10.27
CA VAL A 284 -12.15 -19.49 -9.60
C VAL A 284 -11.07 -19.07 -8.62
N ASN A 285 -10.58 -17.85 -8.78
CA ASN A 285 -9.58 -17.21 -7.93
C ASN A 285 -10.20 -16.00 -7.22
N SER A 286 -9.69 -15.70 -6.02
CA SER A 286 -10.18 -14.63 -5.16
C SER A 286 -9.11 -13.57 -4.94
N LEU A 287 -9.47 -12.31 -5.20
CA LEU A 287 -8.60 -11.16 -5.05
C LEU A 287 -9.15 -10.24 -3.97
N MET A 288 -8.31 -9.93 -2.99
CA MET A 288 -8.59 -8.91 -1.98
C MET A 288 -7.56 -7.79 -2.07
N MET A 289 -8.04 -6.54 -1.96
CA MET A 289 -7.19 -5.36 -1.89
C MET A 289 -7.61 -4.51 -0.69
N MET A 290 -6.65 -4.17 0.16
CA MET A 290 -6.80 -3.15 1.18
C MET A 290 -6.36 -1.82 0.59
N GLU A 291 -7.30 -0.90 0.38
CA GLU A 291 -7.05 0.43 -0.19
C GLU A 291 -7.06 1.50 0.90
N LEU A 292 -6.08 2.41 0.88
CA LEU A 292 -5.79 3.37 1.95
C LEU A 292 -5.95 4.83 1.51
N GLU A 293 -5.86 5.13 0.22
CA GLU A 293 -5.95 6.49 -0.35
C GLU A 293 -7.17 6.68 -1.27
N GLY A 294 -7.84 5.58 -1.61
CA GLY A 294 -8.98 5.54 -2.52
C GLY A 294 -8.57 5.22 -3.96
N THR A 295 -9.56 4.90 -4.80
CA THR A 295 -9.34 4.50 -6.19
C THR A 295 -10.25 5.28 -7.15
N ARG A 296 -9.73 5.53 -8.35
CA ARG A 296 -10.43 6.25 -9.43
C ARG A 296 -11.01 5.31 -10.49
N THR A 297 -10.90 4.00 -10.30
CA THR A 297 -11.38 2.99 -11.25
C THR A 297 -12.85 2.60 -11.02
N CYS A 298 -13.55 3.30 -10.13
CA CYS A 298 -14.93 2.98 -9.79
C CYS A 298 -15.95 3.59 -10.75
N ARG A 299 -16.95 2.78 -11.10
CA ARG A 299 -18.17 3.19 -11.81
C ARG A 299 -19.37 2.65 -11.03
N GLU A 300 -20.27 3.56 -10.66
CA GLU A 300 -21.43 3.26 -9.81
C GLU A 300 -20.99 2.58 -8.51
N ASN A 301 -21.29 1.29 -8.36
CA ASN A 301 -21.10 0.50 -7.14
C ASN A 301 -19.91 -0.46 -7.20
N THR A 302 -19.15 -0.46 -8.30
CA THR A 302 -18.03 -1.40 -8.52
C THR A 302 -16.78 -0.68 -8.96
N CYS A 303 -15.62 -1.17 -8.53
CA CYS A 303 -14.31 -0.72 -9.01
C CYS A 303 -13.66 -1.81 -9.84
N THR A 304 -12.61 -1.47 -10.58
CA THR A 304 -11.92 -2.47 -11.40
C THR A 304 -10.42 -2.45 -11.15
N VAL A 305 -9.82 -3.62 -11.33
CA VAL A 305 -8.37 -3.85 -11.38
C VAL A 305 -8.12 -4.87 -12.49
N SER A 306 -6.89 -5.01 -12.98
CA SER A 306 -6.61 -5.92 -14.10
C SER A 306 -5.38 -6.76 -13.88
N PHE A 307 -5.40 -7.97 -14.42
CA PHE A 307 -4.25 -8.84 -14.58
C PHE A 307 -3.72 -8.74 -16.01
N ILE A 308 -2.44 -8.41 -16.15
CA ILE A 308 -1.73 -8.26 -17.43
C ILE A 308 -0.51 -9.19 -17.46
N ASP A 309 0.07 -9.39 -18.64
CA ASP A 309 1.14 -10.36 -18.91
C ASP A 309 2.57 -9.80 -18.81
N HIS A 310 2.73 -8.53 -18.41
CA HIS A 310 4.03 -7.87 -18.28
C HIS A 310 4.07 -6.91 -17.08
N PRO A 311 5.27 -6.67 -16.49
CA PRO A 311 5.41 -5.67 -15.43
C PRO A 311 5.34 -4.24 -16.00
N VAL A 312 4.83 -3.32 -15.18
CA VAL A 312 4.77 -1.88 -15.51
C VAL A 312 5.47 -1.07 -14.42
N PHE A 313 6.50 -0.34 -14.85
CA PHE A 313 7.18 0.67 -14.05
C PHE A 313 7.07 2.05 -14.73
N VAL A 314 6.57 3.05 -14.02
CA VAL A 314 6.40 4.43 -14.49
C VAL A 314 7.33 5.37 -13.71
N TRP A 315 8.38 5.85 -14.38
CA TRP A 315 9.45 6.65 -13.77
C TRP A 315 9.24 8.17 -13.88
N GLN A 316 8.03 8.63 -14.24
CA GLN A 316 7.76 10.05 -14.45
C GLN A 316 7.66 10.81 -13.11
N LYS A 317 8.04 12.09 -13.09
CA LYS A 317 7.77 13.00 -11.96
C LYS A 317 6.26 13.17 -11.81
N ILE A 318 5.64 12.43 -10.89
CA ILE A 318 4.24 12.64 -10.54
C ILE A 318 4.16 13.89 -9.65
N TYR A 319 3.74 15.02 -10.23
CA TYR A 319 3.20 16.10 -9.43
C TYR A 319 1.83 15.64 -8.96
N SER A 320 1.69 15.26 -7.68
CA SER A 320 0.42 14.82 -7.13
C SER A 320 -0.65 15.90 -7.36
N ALA A 321 -1.59 15.68 -8.28
CA ALA A 321 -2.70 16.59 -8.53
C ALA A 321 -3.75 16.58 -7.39
N GLY A 322 -3.52 15.79 -6.33
CA GLY A 322 -4.26 15.87 -5.07
C GLY A 322 -3.24 15.98 -3.93
N ASP A 323 -3.45 16.92 -3.02
CA ASP A 323 -2.74 16.91 -1.75
C ASP A 323 -3.11 15.61 -1.02
N PHE A 324 -2.18 14.66 -1.02
CA PHE A 324 -2.21 13.45 -0.18
C PHE A 324 -2.60 13.78 1.28
N PHE A 325 -2.32 15.01 1.71
CA PHE A 325 -2.60 15.53 3.04
C PHE A 325 -4.07 15.81 3.35
N GLU A 326 -4.95 16.01 2.36
CA GLU A 326 -6.27 16.62 2.57
C GLU A 326 -7.46 15.65 2.43
N GLY A 327 -7.23 14.34 2.22
CA GLY A 327 -8.32 13.37 1.99
C GLY A 327 -9.11 13.66 0.69
N PRO A 328 -10.10 12.81 0.32
CA PRO A 328 -10.89 13.03 -0.89
C PRO A 328 -11.79 14.27 -0.74
N LYS A 329 -11.43 15.38 -1.40
CA LYS A 329 -12.30 16.57 -1.51
C LYS A 329 -13.59 16.22 -2.23
N SER A 330 -14.74 16.47 -1.60
CA SER A 330 -16.04 16.48 -2.29
C SER A 330 -15.98 17.44 -3.48
N ARG A 331 -16.34 16.99 -4.67
CA ARG A 331 -16.28 17.76 -5.93
C ARG A 331 -16.91 19.16 -5.79
N LEU A 332 -16.08 20.18 -5.61
CA LEU A 332 -16.48 21.57 -5.82
C LEU A 332 -16.59 21.82 -7.33
N ARG A 333 -17.79 22.17 -7.77
CA ARG A 333 -18.15 22.51 -9.15
C ARG A 333 -17.19 23.57 -9.71
N TRP A 334 -16.46 23.22 -10.78
CA TRP A 334 -15.73 24.20 -11.57
C TRP A 334 -16.71 25.19 -12.24
N LYS A 335 -16.66 26.46 -11.82
CA LYS A 335 -17.28 27.56 -12.58
C LYS A 335 -16.46 27.77 -13.86
N LYS A 336 -17.13 27.70 -15.01
CA LYS A 336 -16.58 28.06 -16.33
C LYS A 336 -16.03 29.49 -16.29
N SER A 337 -14.73 29.66 -16.51
CA SER A 337 -14.17 30.97 -16.88
C SER A 337 -14.54 31.27 -18.33
N LYS A 338 -15.20 32.41 -18.54
CA LYS A 338 -15.48 32.98 -19.86
C LYS A 338 -14.16 33.30 -20.57
N SER A 339 -14.06 32.89 -21.84
CA SER A 339 -13.11 33.45 -22.80
C SER A 339 -13.45 34.93 -23.01
N ILE A 340 -12.46 35.80 -22.88
CA ILE A 340 -12.51 37.17 -23.42
C ILE A 340 -11.72 37.13 -24.74
N ALA A 341 -12.25 37.87 -25.71
CA ALA A 341 -11.99 37.87 -27.15
C ALA A 341 -10.53 38.01 -27.58
#